data_AF-A0A933DNH6-F1
#
_entry.id   AF-A0A933DNH6-F1
#
_cell.length_a   1.000
_cell.length_b   1.000
_cell.length_c   1.000
_cell.angle_alpha   90.00
_cell.angle_beta   90.00
_cell.angle_gamma   90.00
#
_symmetry.space_group_name_H-M   'P 1'
#
loop_
_entity.id
_entity.type
_entity.pdbx_description
1 polymer ?
#
loop_
_entity_poly.entity_id
_entity_poly.type
_entity_poly.pdbx_seq_one_letter_code
_entity_poly.pdbx_strand_id
1 'polypeptide(L)'
;MFEFSSEKEYNKFTLPVITPPVATPKCSKCQSDLILLNTETISIEHHRFPVIVTTYRCSNSECQEETDKKTAARLKNIRYQELARLQREKTRLEGVKLKREQNRKTAKGL
;
A
#
# COMPACT_ATOMS: atom_id res chain seq x y z
N MET A 1 33.41 32.61 39.31
CA MET A 1 32.09 33.23 39.50
C MET A 1 31.46 33.44 38.14
N PHE A 2 30.39 32.71 37.80
CA PHE A 2 29.33 33.14 36.87
C PHE A 2 28.17 32.17 37.07
N GLU A 3 27.22 32.59 37.90
CA GLU A 3 25.93 31.95 38.09
C GLU A 3 25.07 32.22 36.84
N PHE A 4 24.45 31.18 36.29
CA PHE A 4 23.50 31.33 35.18
C PHE A 4 22.19 30.62 35.58
N SER A 5 21.42 31.30 36.43
CA SER A 5 20.01 30.98 36.66
C SER A 5 19.17 31.62 35.55
N SER A 6 18.43 30.80 34.81
CA SER A 6 17.36 31.27 33.93
C SER A 6 16.47 30.08 33.55
N GLU A 7 15.74 29.55 34.53
CA GLU A 7 14.63 28.62 34.29
C GLU A 7 13.49 29.41 33.63
N LYS A 8 13.30 29.22 32.32
CA LYS A 8 12.12 29.72 31.63
C LYS A 8 10.99 28.71 31.80
N GLU A 9 10.07 29.02 32.71
CA GLU A 9 8.76 28.37 32.81
C GLU A 9 8.00 28.54 31.50
N TYR A 10 7.90 27.45 30.72
CA TYR A 10 6.97 27.39 29.60
C TYR A 10 5.58 27.07 30.13
N ASN A 11 4.78 28.13 30.16
CA ASN A 11 3.39 28.18 30.58
C ASN A 11 2.55 27.07 29.92
N LYS A 12 1.99 26.20 30.76
CA LYS A 12 1.23 25.00 30.40
C LYS A 12 -0.21 25.38 30.02
N PHE A 13 -0.38 26.01 28.86
CA PHE A 13 -1.70 26.31 28.29
C PHE A 13 -2.29 25.04 27.65
N THR A 14 -2.85 24.15 28.46
CA THR A 14 -3.75 23.09 27.95
C THR A 14 -5.12 23.71 27.69
N LEU A 15 -5.36 24.13 26.45
CA LEU A 15 -6.72 24.37 25.98
C LEU A 15 -7.46 23.03 26.02
N PRO A 16 -8.68 22.94 26.58
CA PRO A 16 -9.51 21.77 26.42
C PRO A 16 -9.86 21.64 24.93
N VAL A 17 -9.29 20.63 24.29
CA VAL A 17 -9.66 20.25 22.92
C VAL A 17 -11.09 19.71 22.98
N ILE A 18 -12.07 20.60 22.80
CA ILE A 18 -13.45 20.22 22.52
C ILE A 18 -13.48 19.79 21.05
N THR A 19 -13.02 18.57 20.76
CA THR A 19 -13.29 17.95 19.47
C THR A 19 -14.77 17.59 19.41
N PRO A 20 -15.51 17.94 18.35
CA PRO A 20 -16.83 17.37 18.11
C PRO A 20 -16.70 15.82 18.09
N PRO A 21 -17.76 15.07 18.42
CA PRO A 21 -17.73 13.61 18.29
C PRO A 21 -17.37 13.28 16.85
N VAL A 22 -16.13 12.85 16.63
CA VAL A 22 -15.64 12.45 15.32
C VAL A 22 -16.49 11.26 14.93
N ALA A 23 -17.45 11.47 14.02
CA ALA A 23 -18.29 10.39 13.54
C ALA A 23 -17.36 9.30 13.03
N THR A 24 -17.39 8.15 13.70
CA THR A 24 -16.58 7.00 13.30
C THR A 24 -17.04 6.58 11.90
N PRO A 25 -16.11 6.41 10.95
CA PRO A 25 -16.48 5.97 9.63
C PRO A 25 -17.17 4.61 9.74
N LYS A 26 -18.23 4.41 8.94
CA LYS A 26 -19.02 3.19 8.96
C LYS A 26 -18.61 2.26 7.82
N CYS A 27 -18.66 0.96 8.05
CA CYS A 27 -18.40 -0.05 7.03
C CYS A 27 -19.48 0.00 5.95
N SER A 28 -19.08 0.05 4.68
CA SER A 28 -20.02 0.10 3.56
C SER A 28 -20.86 -1.16 3.38
N LYS A 29 -20.45 -2.30 3.96
CA LYS A 29 -21.15 -3.59 3.84
C LYS A 29 -22.14 -3.85 4.97
N CYS A 30 -21.67 -3.74 6.22
CA CYS A 30 -22.45 -4.09 7.40
C CYS A 30 -22.85 -2.88 8.26
N GLN A 31 -22.45 -1.66 7.87
CA GLN A 31 -22.72 -0.41 8.59
C GLN A 31 -22.16 -0.35 10.03
N SER A 32 -21.38 -1.36 10.46
CA SER A 32 -20.67 -1.35 11.74
C SER A 32 -19.51 -0.35 11.73
N ASP A 33 -19.01 0.00 12.91
CA ASP A 33 -17.92 0.96 13.05
C ASP A 33 -16.61 0.46 12.44
N LEU A 34 -15.89 1.36 11.78
CA LEU A 34 -14.52 1.14 11.30
C LEU A 34 -13.53 1.65 12.35
N ILE A 35 -12.66 0.76 12.78
CA ILE A 35 -11.58 1.02 13.72
C ILE A 35 -10.33 1.40 12.92
N LEU A 36 -9.80 2.59 13.14
CA LEU A 36 -8.54 3.01 12.53
C LEU A 36 -7.40 2.17 13.11
N LEU A 37 -6.66 1.48 12.24
CA LEU A 37 -5.48 0.70 12.64
C LEU A 37 -4.20 1.49 12.45
N ASN A 38 -4.06 2.17 11.32
CA ASN A 38 -2.81 2.81 10.93
C ASN A 38 -3.06 3.98 9.98
N THR A 39 -2.20 4.98 10.07
CA THR A 39 -2.17 6.13 9.17
C THR A 39 -0.72 6.33 8.75
N GLU A 40 -0.45 6.09 7.47
CA GLU A 40 0.88 6.25 6.89
C GLU A 40 0.86 7.35 5.84
N THR A 41 1.93 8.13 5.78
CA THR A 41 2.12 9.14 4.75
C THR A 41 3.15 8.61 3.77
N ILE A 42 2.71 8.26 2.57
CA ILE A 42 3.55 7.66 1.53
C ILE A 42 3.79 8.71 0.44
N SER A 43 5.06 8.99 0.17
CA SER A 43 5.47 9.72 -1.03
C SER A 43 5.55 8.75 -2.20
N ILE A 44 4.60 8.83 -3.13
CA ILE A 44 4.59 7.99 -4.33
C ILE A 44 5.36 8.73 -5.43
N GLU A 45 6.25 8.03 -6.14
CA GLU A 45 6.94 8.59 -7.31
C GLU A 45 5.92 9.11 -8.33
N HIS A 46 6.14 10.33 -8.83
CA HIS A 46 5.26 11.08 -9.74
C HIS A 46 4.05 11.79 -9.10
N HIS A 47 3.88 11.73 -7.77
CA HIS A 47 2.95 12.60 -7.06
C HIS A 47 3.66 13.84 -6.51
N ARG A 48 3.09 15.03 -6.75
CA ARG A 48 3.63 16.31 -6.22
C ARG A 48 3.44 16.46 -4.71
N PHE A 49 2.48 15.75 -4.14
CA PHE A 49 2.12 15.83 -2.73
C PHE A 49 2.13 14.43 -2.11
N PRO A 50 2.49 14.33 -0.82
CA PRO A 50 2.43 13.05 -0.12
C PRO A 50 0.98 12.57 0.00
N VAL A 51 0.79 11.25 -0.10
CA VAL A 51 -0.52 10.61 0.02
C VAL A 51 -0.66 10.02 1.42
N ILE A 52 -1.75 10.36 2.10
CA ILE A 52 -2.07 9.80 3.41
C ILE A 52 -2.92 8.55 3.19
N VAL A 53 -2.38 7.40 3.55
CA VAL A 53 -3.06 6.11 3.52
C VAL A 53 -3.53 5.79 4.93
N THR A 54 -4.85 5.69 5.09
CA THR A 54 -5.48 5.28 6.36
C THR A 54 -6.03 3.87 6.20
N THR A 55 -5.61 2.99 7.10
CA THR A 55 -6.05 1.59 7.13
C THR A 55 -7.08 1.41 8.24
N TYR A 56 -8.25 0.90 7.87
CA TYR A 56 -9.35 0.63 8.78
C TYR A 56 -9.66 -0.86 8.86
N ARG A 57 -10.19 -1.29 10.01
CA ARG A 57 -10.73 -2.63 10.24
C ARG A 57 -12.18 -2.54 10.69
N CYS A 58 -13.03 -3.41 10.16
CA CYS A 58 -14.41 -3.49 10.60
C CYS A 58 -14.50 -4.06 12.03
N SER A 59 -15.31 -3.43 12.87
CA SER A 59 -15.64 -3.93 14.21
C SER A 59 -16.43 -5.24 14.19
N ASN A 60 -17.21 -5.49 13.13
CA ASN A 60 -17.90 -6.76 12.94
C ASN A 60 -16.93 -7.80 12.38
N SER A 61 -16.61 -8.81 13.18
CA SER A 61 -15.65 -9.87 12.87
C SER A 61 -16.06 -10.74 11.69
N GLU A 62 -17.35 -11.09 11.57
CA GLU A 62 -17.84 -11.93 10.47
C GLU A 62 -17.72 -11.20 9.13
N CYS A 63 -18.11 -9.92 9.10
CA CYS A 63 -17.98 -9.08 7.92
C CYS A 63 -16.51 -8.86 7.52
N GLN A 64 -15.64 -8.66 8.52
CA GLN A 64 -14.21 -8.53 8.31
C GLN A 64 -13.63 -9.83 7.71
N GLU A 65 -13.94 -10.99 8.29
CA GLU A 65 -13.42 -12.27 7.84
C GLU A 65 -13.85 -12.61 6.40
N GLU A 66 -15.11 -12.34 6.04
CA GLU A 66 -15.58 -12.54 4.66
C GLU A 66 -14.83 -11.61 3.68
N THR A 67 -14.59 -10.36 4.09
CA THR A 67 -13.84 -9.39 3.30
C THR A 67 -12.39 -9.81 3.13
N ASP A 68 -11.77 -10.31 4.20
CA ASP A 68 -10.39 -10.78 4.19
C ASP A 68 -10.24 -12.03 3.31
N LYS A 69 -11.17 -12.99 3.40
CA LYS A 69 -11.21 -14.17 2.52
C LYS A 69 -11.31 -13.78 1.04
N LYS A 70 -12.23 -12.87 0.70
CA LYS A 70 -12.39 -12.38 -0.69
C LYS A 70 -11.15 -11.64 -1.18
N THR A 71 -10.53 -10.83 -0.31
CA THR A 71 -9.33 -10.07 -0.64
C THR A 71 -8.13 -11.00 -0.84
N ALA A 72 -7.94 -11.98 0.05
CA ALA A 72 -6.89 -13.00 -0.07
C ALA A 72 -7.03 -13.82 -1.37
N ALA A 73 -8.25 -14.25 -1.70
CA ALA A 73 -8.52 -14.95 -2.95
C ALA A 73 -8.19 -14.09 -4.19
N ARG A 74 -8.56 -12.80 -4.17
CA ARG A 74 -8.23 -11.85 -5.23
C ARG A 74 -6.72 -11.67 -5.38
N LEU A 75 -5.99 -11.47 -4.28
CA LEU A 75 -4.53 -11.31 -4.29
C LEU A 75 -3.84 -12.57 -4.83
N LYS A 76 -4.33 -13.76 -4.46
CA LYS A 76 -3.82 -15.03 -4.99
C LYS A 76 -4.00 -15.11 -6.51
N ASN A 77 -5.18 -14.73 -7.01
CA ASN A 77 -5.45 -14.73 -8.45
C ASN A 77 -4.57 -13.74 -9.22
N ILE A 78 -4.36 -12.53 -8.68
CA ILE A 78 -3.45 -11.54 -9.26
C ILE A 78 -2.04 -12.11 -9.37
N ARG A 79 -1.52 -12.73 -8.29
CA ARG A 79 -0.19 -13.34 -8.30
C ARG A 79 -0.05 -14.44 -9.34
N TYR A 80 -1.05 -15.32 -9.48
CA TYR A 80 -1.01 -16.36 -10.52
C TYR A 80 -1.03 -15.76 -11.93
N GLN A 81 -1.84 -14.73 -12.17
CA GLN A 81 -1.89 -14.06 -13.46
C GLN A 81 -0.57 -13.37 -13.80
N GLU A 82 0.08 -12.73 -12.84
CA GLU A 82 1.41 -12.14 -13.03
C GLU A 82 2.47 -13.20 -13.34
N LEU A 83 2.52 -14.29 -12.58
CA LEU A 83 3.47 -15.38 -12.84
C LEU A 83 3.27 -15.96 -14.24
N ALA A 84 2.03 -16.20 -14.64
CA ALA A 84 1.72 -16.68 -15.99
C ALA A 84 2.11 -15.66 -17.07
N ARG A 85 1.93 -14.36 -16.81
CA ARG A 85 2.37 -13.28 -17.73
C ARG A 85 3.89 -13.30 -17.89
N LEU A 86 4.63 -13.36 -16.79
CA LEU A 86 6.10 -13.40 -16.78
C LEU A 86 6.64 -14.64 -17.49
N GLN A 87 6.01 -15.81 -17.30
CA GLN A 87 6.37 -17.03 -18.01
C GLN A 87 6.18 -16.89 -19.52
N ARG A 88 5.02 -16.39 -19.98
CA ARG A 88 4.76 -16.14 -21.41
C ARG A 88 5.77 -15.16 -22.00
N GLU A 89 6.11 -14.11 -21.26
CA GLU A 89 7.09 -13.12 -21.68
C GLU A 89 8.49 -13.74 -21.81
N LYS A 90 8.91 -14.56 -20.85
CA LYS A 90 10.18 -15.29 -20.89
C LYS A 90 10.27 -16.21 -22.11
N THR A 91 9.26 -17.06 -22.34
CA THR A 91 9.23 -17.95 -23.51
C THR A 91 9.28 -17.17 -24.83
N ARG A 92 8.58 -16.03 -24.90
CA ARG A 92 8.63 -15.14 -26.07
C ARG A 92 10.04 -14.61 -26.32
N LEU A 93 10.73 -14.15 -25.27
CA LEU A 93 12.10 -13.63 -25.38
C LEU A 93 13.09 -14.72 -25.78
N GLU A 94 12.97 -15.92 -25.23
CA GLU A 94 13.79 -17.09 -25.61
C GLU A 94 13.58 -17.47 -27.08
N GLY A 95 12.32 -17.52 -27.55
CA GLY A 95 12.00 -17.75 -28.96
C GLY A 95 12.59 -16.70 -29.89
N VAL A 96 12.58 -15.42 -29.50
CA VAL A 96 13.22 -14.34 -30.27
C VAL A 96 14.74 -14.52 -30.31
N LYS A 97 15.37 -14.90 -29.20
CA LYS A 97 16.82 -15.16 -29.15
C LYS A 97 17.22 -16.31 -30.08
N LEU A 98 16.50 -17.43 -30.02
CA LEU A 98 16.77 -18.59 -30.87
C LEU A 98 16.64 -18.25 -32.36
N LYS A 99 15.57 -17.53 -32.76
CA LYS A 99 15.40 -17.07 -34.14
C LYS A 99 16.52 -16.14 -34.59
N ARG A 100 16.97 -15.21 -33.74
CA ARG A 100 18.10 -14.33 -34.04
C ARG A 100 19.39 -15.11 -34.25
N GLU A 101 19.63 -16.15 -33.44
CA GLU A 101 20.82 -16.98 -33.57
C GLU A 101 20.79 -17.83 -34.85
N GLN A 102 19.64 -18.42 -35.18
CA GLN A 102 19.45 -19.16 -36.44
C GLN A 102 19.70 -18.27 -37.66
N ASN A 103 19.11 -17.07 -37.67
CA ASN A 103 19.32 -16.09 -38.74
C ASN A 103 20.80 -15.67 -38.86
N ARG A 104 21.52 -15.56 -37.74
CA ARG A 104 22.96 -15.26 -37.75
C ARG A 104 23.80 -16.39 -38.33
N LYS A 105 23.40 -17.65 -38.08
CA LYS A 105 24.09 -18.84 -38.63
C LYS A 105 23.85 -18.96 -40.14
N THR A 106 22.62 -18.77 -40.61
CA THR A 106 22.30 -18.79 -42.05
C THR A 106 22.95 -17.64 -42.80
N ALA A 107 23.02 -16.45 -42.22
CA ALA A 107 23.69 -15.29 -42.83
C ALA A 107 25.23 -15.40 -42.92
N LYS A 108 25.86 -16.34 -42.19
CA LYS A 108 27.30 -16.61 -42.23
C LYS A 108 27.69 -17.79 -43.14
N GLY A 109 26.69 -18.53 -43.64
CA GLY A 109 26.88 -19.69 -44.52
C GLY A 109 26.68 -19.40 -46.01
N LEU A 110 26.55 -18.12 -46.36
CA LEU A 110 26.55 -17.54 -47.71
C LEU A 110 27.78 -16.62 -47.81
#